data_AF-S5Y8W1-F1
#
_entry.id   AF-S5Y8W1-F1
#
_cell.length_a   1.000
_cell.length_b   1.000
_cell.length_c   1.000
_cell.angle_alpha   90.00
_cell.angle_beta   90.00
_cell.angle_gamma   90.00
#
_symmetry.space_group_name_H-M   'P 1'
#
loop_
_entity.id
_entity.type
_entity.pdbx_description
1 polymer ?
#
loop_
_entity_poly.entity_id
_entity_poly.type
_entity_poly.pdbx_seq_one_letter_code
_entity_poly.pdbx_strand_id
1 'polypeptide(L)'
;MTRINCIPPEELTGPHLVAEYRELPRIFTLVRAAIARGERPSDPRNPRDYRLGAGHVRFFYPRLGYLAQRQAALVAEMLRRGYAPGFTETAHLLDGIAPEWCQDWEPTAPAQALNRARIAERLAKPKEPAPSA
;
A
#
# COMPACT_ATOMS: atom_id res chain seq x y z
N MET A 1 -9.74 3.15 -4.22
CA MET A 1 -8.56 3.84 -4.79
C MET A 1 -7.41 3.33 -3.96
N THR A 2 -6.52 2.53 -4.54
CA THR A 2 -5.47 1.87 -3.76
C THR A 2 -4.62 2.90 -3.03
N ARG A 3 -4.63 2.84 -1.69
CA ARG A 3 -3.80 3.66 -0.82
C ARG A 3 -2.91 2.77 0.03
N ILE A 4 -1.61 3.02 -0.04
CA ILE A 4 -0.59 2.40 0.79
C ILE A 4 -0.13 3.44 1.80
N ASN A 5 -0.34 3.19 3.08
CA ASN A 5 0.25 4.02 4.12
C ASN A 5 1.74 3.64 4.26
N CYS A 6 2.53 4.41 4.99
CA CYS A 6 3.92 4.02 5.26
C CYS A 6 4.31 4.19 6.74
N ILE A 7 3.30 4.24 7.61
CA ILE A 7 3.46 4.23 9.07
C ILE A 7 3.38 2.79 9.60
N PRO A 8 3.83 2.54 10.84
CA PRO A 8 3.62 1.27 11.54
C PRO A 8 2.13 0.84 11.52
N PRO A 9 1.82 -0.43 11.20
CA PRO A 9 0.44 -0.91 11.16
C PRO A 9 -0.35 -0.70 12.46
N GLU A 10 0.33 -0.69 13.59
CA GLU A 10 -0.21 -0.47 14.93
C GLU A 10 -0.88 0.90 15.07
N GLU A 11 -0.38 1.89 14.33
CA GLU A 11 -0.93 3.24 14.29
C GLU A 11 -2.19 3.35 13.40
N LEU A 12 -2.48 2.34 12.58
CA LEU A 12 -3.67 2.34 11.74
C LEU A 12 -4.93 2.08 12.57
N THR A 13 -6.02 2.78 12.25
CA THR A 13 -7.35 2.39 12.74
C THR A 13 -7.78 1.07 12.11
N GLY A 14 -8.71 0.34 12.73
CA GLY A 14 -9.25 -0.91 12.17
C GLY A 14 -9.70 -0.79 10.70
N PRO A 15 -10.53 0.22 10.35
CA PRO A 15 -10.94 0.44 8.96
C PRO A 15 -9.78 0.71 8.00
N HIS A 16 -8.76 1.48 8.43
CA HIS A 16 -7.59 1.75 7.60
C HIS A 16 -6.73 0.51 7.38
N LEU A 17 -6.51 -0.28 8.43
CA LEU A 17 -5.78 -1.55 8.37
C LEU A 17 -6.43 -2.51 7.38
N VAL A 18 -7.74 -2.76 7.53
CA VAL A 18 -8.49 -3.69 6.67
C VAL A 18 -8.56 -3.19 5.22
N ALA A 19 -8.77 -1.89 5.02
CA ALA A 19 -8.80 -1.31 3.68
C ALA A 19 -7.46 -1.49 2.97
N GLU A 20 -6.35 -1.18 3.65
CA GLU A 20 -5.02 -1.30 3.08
C GLU A 20 -4.67 -2.76 2.75
N TYR A 21 -4.94 -3.70 3.67
CA TYR A 21 -4.75 -5.14 3.46
C TYR A 21 -5.45 -5.64 2.19
N ARG A 22 -6.66 -5.13 1.87
CA ARG A 22 -7.42 -5.52 0.68
C ARG A 22 -6.97 -4.82 -0.61
N GLU A 23 -6.43 -3.61 -0.50
CA GLU A 23 -6.06 -2.81 -1.65
C GLU A 23 -4.62 -3.02 -2.11
N LEU A 24 -3.70 -3.30 -1.19
CA LEU A 24 -2.26 -3.45 -1.47
C LEU A 24 -1.97 -4.54 -2.51
N PRO A 25 -2.54 -5.77 -2.43
CA PRO A 25 -2.24 -6.82 -3.40
C PRO A 25 -2.54 -6.46 -4.86
N ARG A 26 -3.43 -5.48 -5.10
CA ARG A 26 -3.79 -5.03 -6.46
C ARG A 26 -2.58 -4.44 -7.21
N ILE A 27 -1.58 -3.92 -6.50
CA ILE A 27 -0.40 -3.31 -7.14
C ILE A 27 0.44 -4.38 -7.86
N PHE A 28 0.56 -5.59 -7.31
CA PHE A 28 1.30 -6.67 -7.98
C PHE A 28 0.66 -7.03 -9.34
N THR A 29 -0.68 -7.11 -9.42
CA THR A 29 -1.39 -7.32 -10.68
C THR A 29 -1.13 -6.18 -11.68
N LEU A 30 -1.12 -4.93 -11.20
CA LEU A 30 -0.84 -3.78 -12.05
C LEU A 30 0.59 -3.78 -12.60
N VAL A 31 1.57 -4.18 -11.79
CA VAL A 31 2.97 -4.31 -12.22
C VAL A 31 3.12 -5.45 -13.23
N ARG A 32 2.49 -6.61 -13.02
CA ARG A 32 2.48 -7.70 -14.02
C ARG A 32 1.93 -7.23 -15.37
N ALA A 33 0.84 -6.47 -15.36
CA ALA A 33 0.29 -5.89 -16.57
C ALA A 33 1.22 -4.83 -17.20
N ALA A 34 1.95 -4.06 -16.39
CA ALA A 34 2.96 -3.10 -16.87
C ALA A 34 4.15 -3.79 -17.54
N ILE A 35 4.66 -4.87 -16.93
CA ILE A 35 5.71 -5.72 -17.49
C ILE A 35 5.26 -6.31 -18.84
N ALA A 36 4.03 -6.82 -18.91
CA ALA A 36 3.47 -7.36 -20.15
C ALA A 36 3.35 -6.30 -21.28
N ARG A 37 3.24 -5.01 -20.92
CA ARG A 37 3.27 -3.89 -21.87
C ARG A 37 4.69 -3.40 -22.20
N GLY A 38 5.73 -4.04 -21.67
CA GLY A 38 7.13 -3.65 -21.88
C GLY A 38 7.58 -2.44 -21.06
N GLU A 39 6.83 -2.06 -20.02
CA GLU A 39 7.31 -1.03 -19.08
C GLU A 39 8.52 -1.55 -18.30
N ARG A 40 9.33 -0.64 -17.76
CA ARG A 40 10.49 -0.96 -16.91
C ARG A 40 10.37 -0.27 -15.55
N PRO A 41 11.09 -0.73 -14.51
CA PRO A 41 11.10 -0.08 -13.20
C PRO A 41 11.47 1.42 -13.29
N SER A 42 12.35 1.77 -14.21
CA SER A 42 12.84 3.12 -14.48
C SER A 42 11.90 3.99 -15.35
N ASP A 43 10.67 3.54 -15.62
CA ASP A 43 9.70 4.30 -16.41
C ASP A 43 9.52 5.72 -15.83
N PRO A 44 9.58 6.79 -16.65
CA PRO A 44 9.52 8.17 -16.17
C PRO A 44 8.19 8.52 -15.46
N ARG A 45 7.14 7.71 -15.67
CA ARG A 45 5.85 7.85 -14.96
C ARG A 45 5.93 7.35 -13.52
N ASN A 46 6.98 6.63 -13.13
CA ASN A 46 7.19 6.16 -11.77
C ASN A 46 7.91 7.25 -10.97
N PRO A 47 7.26 7.84 -9.94
CA PRO A 47 7.90 8.80 -9.08
C PRO A 47 9.17 8.30 -8.39
N ARG A 48 10.17 9.17 -8.31
CA ARG A 48 11.38 8.96 -7.48
C ARG A 48 11.07 9.16 -6.00
N ASP A 49 10.32 10.22 -5.68
CA ASP A 49 9.95 10.58 -4.31
C ASP A 49 8.54 10.13 -3.95
N TYR A 50 8.40 9.73 -2.68
CA TYR A 50 7.12 9.35 -2.09
C TYR A 50 6.13 10.50 -2.14
N ARG A 51 4.88 10.20 -2.49
CA ARG A 51 3.79 11.17 -2.60
C ARG A 51 2.43 10.52 -2.36
N LEU A 52 1.46 11.34 -1.99
CA LEU A 52 0.04 10.98 -1.93
C LEU A 52 -0.70 11.51 -3.17
N GLY A 53 -1.78 10.85 -3.57
CA GLY A 53 -2.58 11.26 -4.73
C GLY A 53 -2.01 10.76 -6.06
N ALA A 54 -1.91 11.65 -7.06
CA ALA A 54 -1.45 11.28 -8.40
C ALA A 54 -0.02 10.71 -8.35
N GLY A 55 0.17 9.56 -9.00
CA GLY A 55 1.46 8.84 -9.01
C GLY A 55 1.76 8.02 -7.76
N HIS A 56 0.92 8.05 -6.71
CA HIS A 56 1.13 7.29 -5.47
C HIS A 56 1.31 5.78 -5.73
N VAL A 57 0.41 5.17 -6.50
CA VAL A 57 0.49 3.73 -6.83
C VAL A 57 1.74 3.43 -7.66
N ARG A 58 2.08 4.30 -8.62
CA ARG A 58 3.25 4.11 -9.50
C ARG A 58 4.58 4.28 -8.76
N PHE A 59 4.60 5.02 -7.65
CA PHE A 59 5.78 5.08 -6.78
C PHE A 59 6.15 3.67 -6.28
N PHE A 60 5.18 2.80 -6.03
CA PHE A 60 5.45 1.45 -5.54
C PHE A 60 5.74 0.42 -6.63
N TYR A 61 5.60 0.76 -7.91
CA TYR A 61 5.85 -0.19 -9.00
C TYR A 61 7.26 -0.81 -8.93
N PRO A 62 8.34 -0.02 -8.81
CA PRO A 62 9.69 -0.59 -8.68
C PRO A 62 10.01 -1.11 -7.27
N ARG A 63 9.08 -1.00 -6.30
CA ARG A 63 9.31 -1.23 -4.86
C ARG A 63 8.46 -2.35 -4.30
N LEU A 64 8.31 -3.46 -5.04
CA LEU A 64 7.46 -4.56 -4.62
C LEU A 64 8.01 -5.33 -3.41
N GLY A 65 9.32 -5.27 -3.14
CA GLY A 65 9.93 -5.85 -1.94
C GLY A 65 9.34 -5.21 -0.67
N TYR A 66 9.28 -3.87 -0.65
CA TYR A 66 8.60 -3.13 0.40
C TYR A 66 7.12 -3.53 0.56
N LEU A 67 6.38 -3.67 -0.55
CA LEU A 67 4.96 -4.03 -0.48
C LEU A 67 4.73 -5.44 0.08
N ALA A 68 5.58 -6.41 -0.25
CA ALA A 68 5.47 -7.76 0.28
C ALA A 68 5.69 -7.79 1.80
N GLN A 69 6.74 -7.11 2.28
CA GLN A 69 7.02 -6.94 3.71
C GLN A 69 5.86 -6.22 4.41
N ARG A 70 5.33 -5.17 3.79
CA ARG A 70 4.20 -4.41 4.32
C ARG A 70 2.94 -5.25 4.41
N GLN A 71 2.61 -6.06 3.40
CA GLN A 71 1.46 -6.95 3.46
C GLN A 71 1.61 -7.95 4.61
N ALA A 72 2.81 -8.50 4.83
CA ALA A 72 3.07 -9.40 5.96
C ALA A 72 2.83 -8.69 7.30
N ALA A 73 3.30 -7.45 7.45
CA ALA A 73 3.09 -6.64 8.65
C ALA A 73 1.60 -6.30 8.87
N LEU A 74 0.83 -6.02 7.82
CA LEU A 74 -0.62 -5.81 7.91
C LEU A 74 -1.35 -7.08 8.36
N VAL A 75 -0.97 -8.24 7.80
CA VAL A 75 -1.53 -9.55 8.22
C VAL A 75 -1.22 -9.83 9.68
N ALA A 76 0.02 -9.64 10.12
CA ALA A 76 0.42 -9.83 11.51
C ALA A 76 -0.39 -8.93 12.45
N GLU A 77 -0.57 -7.66 12.10
CA GLU A 77 -1.35 -6.72 12.90
C GLU A 77 -2.84 -7.05 12.92
N MET A 78 -3.39 -7.54 11.80
CA MET A 78 -4.76 -8.02 11.74
C MET A 78 -4.98 -9.20 12.69
N LEU A 79 -4.09 -10.20 12.65
CA LEU A 79 -4.13 -11.36 13.54
C LEU A 79 -3.98 -10.94 15.02
N ARG A 80 -3.06 -10.01 15.32
CA ARG A 80 -2.86 -9.49 16.67
C ARG A 80 -4.12 -8.83 17.24
N ARG A 81 -4.93 -8.18 16.40
CA ARG A 81 -6.21 -7.56 16.78
C ARG A 81 -7.41 -8.52 16.77
N GLY A 82 -7.21 -9.80 16.46
CA GLY A 82 -8.27 -10.80 16.38
C GLY A 82 -9.12 -10.75 15.10
N TYR A 83 -8.64 -10.09 14.04
CA TYR A 83 -9.26 -10.21 12.71
C TYR A 83 -8.87 -11.53 12.05
N ALA A 84 -9.71 -12.01 11.13
CA ALA A 84 -9.45 -13.19 10.31
C ALA A 84 -9.11 -12.77 8.85
N PRO A 85 -7.83 -12.48 8.52
CA PRO A 85 -7.44 -12.21 7.15
C PRO A 85 -7.62 -13.47 6.28
N GLY A 86 -8.33 -13.33 5.17
CA GLY A 86 -8.57 -14.45 4.24
C GLY A 86 -7.36 -14.87 3.38
N PHE A 87 -6.27 -14.12 3.42
CA PHE A 87 -5.03 -14.38 2.69
C PHE A 87 -3.85 -14.00 3.59
N THR A 88 -3.04 -14.99 3.95
CA THR A 88 -1.89 -14.83 4.86
C THR A 88 -0.56 -15.19 4.20
N GLU A 89 -0.58 -15.83 3.04
CA GLU A 89 0.61 -16.33 2.34
C GLU A 89 1.27 -15.24 1.48
N THR A 90 1.80 -14.22 2.15
CA THR A 90 2.36 -13.03 1.49
C THR A 90 3.64 -13.30 0.69
N ALA A 91 4.31 -14.43 0.92
CA ALA A 91 5.52 -14.84 0.19
C ALA A 91 5.28 -14.96 -1.32
N HIS A 92 4.10 -15.43 -1.74
CA HIS A 92 3.77 -15.66 -3.15
C HIS A 92 3.51 -14.39 -3.97
N LEU A 93 3.43 -13.22 -3.32
CA LEU A 93 3.11 -11.97 -4.03
C LEU A 93 4.16 -11.61 -5.10
N LEU A 94 5.41 -12.03 -4.89
CA LEU A 94 6.54 -11.75 -5.77
C LEU A 94 6.77 -12.84 -6.82
N ASP A 95 6.05 -13.96 -6.78
CA ASP A 95 6.32 -15.11 -7.63
C ASP A 95 6.26 -14.74 -9.12
N GLY A 96 7.31 -15.05 -9.86
CA GLY A 96 7.40 -14.75 -11.29
C GLY A 96 7.51 -13.25 -11.62
N ILE A 97 7.81 -12.39 -10.65
CA ILE A 97 8.17 -10.98 -10.89
C ILE A 97 9.69 -10.84 -10.86
N ALA A 98 10.26 -10.17 -11.86
CA ALA A 98 11.70 -9.99 -11.95
C ALA A 98 12.26 -9.13 -10.79
N PRO A 99 13.44 -9.46 -10.22
CA PRO A 99 14.00 -8.77 -9.04
C PRO A 99 14.16 -7.26 -9.17
N GLU A 100 14.32 -6.75 -10.40
CA GLU A 100 14.41 -5.31 -10.69
C GLU A 100 13.15 -4.51 -10.28
N TRP A 101 11.99 -5.16 -10.16
CA TRP A 101 10.74 -4.56 -9.66
C TRP A 101 10.56 -4.73 -8.14
N CYS A 102 11.40 -5.55 -7.52
CA CYS A 102 11.27 -5.99 -6.13
C CYS A 102 12.20 -5.21 -5.20
N GLN A 103 12.49 -3.95 -5.50
CA GLN A 103 13.35 -3.14 -4.63
C GLN A 103 12.69 -2.90 -3.27
N ASP A 104 13.53 -2.80 -2.26
CA ASP A 104 13.11 -2.35 -0.94
C ASP A 104 13.05 -0.82 -0.88
N TRP A 105 12.36 -0.33 0.14
CA TRP A 105 12.28 1.10 0.43
C TRP A 105 12.00 1.30 1.91
N GLU A 106 12.73 2.23 2.52
CA GLU A 106 12.50 2.63 3.90
C GLU A 106 11.70 3.94 3.97
N PRO A 107 10.54 3.96 4.64
CA PRO A 107 9.74 5.17 4.79
C PRO A 107 10.47 6.27 5.57
N THR A 108 10.70 7.41 4.92
CA THR A 108 11.32 8.58 5.56
C THR A 108 10.38 9.22 6.59
N ALA A 109 10.94 9.92 7.58
CA ALA A 109 10.13 10.64 8.58
C ALA A 109 9.12 11.62 7.95
N PRO A 110 9.45 12.40 6.89
CA PRO A 110 8.47 13.22 6.17
C PRO A 110 7.36 12.39 5.51
N ALA A 111 7.68 11.25 4.89
CA ALA A 111 6.67 10.37 4.29
C ALA A 111 5.70 9.83 5.34
N GLN A 112 6.21 9.42 6.51
CA GLN A 112 5.39 8.99 7.63
C GLN A 112 4.51 10.14 8.15
N ALA A 113 5.06 11.34 8.32
CA ALA A 113 4.31 12.52 8.76
C ALA A 113 3.14 12.86 7.81
N LEU A 114 3.37 12.79 6.49
CA LEU A 114 2.31 12.97 5.48
C LEU A 114 1.17 11.97 5.65
N ASN A 115 1.47 10.71 5.95
CA ASN A 115 0.46 9.68 6.19
C ASN A 115 -0.33 9.93 7.47
N ARG A 116 0.35 10.25 8.58
CA ARG A 116 -0.31 10.59 9.86
C ARG A 116 -1.25 11.78 9.70
N ALA A 117 -0.79 12.85 9.06
CA ALA A 117 -1.60 14.04 8.80
C ALA A 117 -2.85 13.70 7.97
N ARG A 118 -2.71 12.87 6.93
CA ARG A 118 -3.82 12.44 6.08
C ARG A 118 -4.84 11.58 6.82
N ILE A 119 -4.38 10.68 7.69
CA ILE A 119 -5.25 9.87 8.55
C ILE A 119 -6.02 10.77 9.51
N ALA A 120 -5.35 11.71 10.17
CA ALA A 120 -5.99 12.67 11.06
C ALA A 120 -7.06 13.51 10.34
N GLU A 121 -6.75 14.04 9.15
CA GLU A 121 -7.70 14.78 8.31
C GLU A 121 -8.95 13.96 7.96
N ARG A 122 -8.79 12.65 7.69
CA ARG A 122 -9.90 11.73 7.38
C ARG A 122 -10.76 11.41 8.61
N LEU A 123 -10.16 11.37 9.79
CA LEU A 123 -10.87 11.12 11.04
C LEU A 123 -11.60 12.37 11.55
N ALA A 124 -11.07 13.56 11.29
CA ALA A 124 -11.66 14.83 11.68
C ALA A 124 -12.90 15.21 10.84
N LYS A 125 -13.06 14.66 9.63
CA LYS A 125 -14.23 14.90 8.78
C LYS A 125 -15.43 14.11 9.30
N PRO A 126 -16.54 14.77 9.71
CA PRO A 126 -17.78 14.07 10.06
C PRO A 126 -18.22 13.19 8.89
N LYS A 127 -18.69 11.97 9.16
CA LYS A 127 -19.48 11.22 8.16
C LYS A 127 -20.71 12.06 7.86
N GLU A 128 -20.83 12.58 6.63
CA GLU A 128 -22.11 13.11 6.16
C GLU A 128 -23.17 12.02 6.36
N PRO A 129 -24.34 12.34 6.96
CA PRO A 129 -25.43 11.38 7.02
C PRO A 129 -25.80 10.99 5.59
N ALA A 130 -26.01 9.69 5.37
CA ALA A 130 -26.49 9.17 4.10
C ALA A 130 -27.76 9.94 3.69
N PRO A 131 -27.93 10.31 2.41
CA PRO A 131 -29.16 10.95 1.97
C PRO A 131 -30.34 10.03 2.33
N SER A 132 -31.30 10.54 3.10
CA SER A 132 -32.57 9.85 3.31
C SER A 132 -33.17 9.53 1.95
N ALA A 133 -33.49 8.25 1.75
CA ALA A 133 -34.21 7.75 0.59
C ALA A 133 -35.61 8.36 0.50
#